data_AF-A0ABD3LB99-F1
#
_entry.id   AF-A0ABD3LB99-F1
#
_cell.length_a   1.000
_cell.length_b   1.000
_cell.length_c   1.000
_cell.angle_alpha   90.00
_cell.angle_beta   90.00
_cell.angle_gamma   90.00
#
_symmetry.space_group_name_H-M   'P 1'
#
loop_
_entity.id
_entity.type
_entity.pdbx_description
1 polymer ?
#
loop_
_entity_poly.entity_id
_entity_poly.type
_entity_poly.pdbx_seq_one_letter_code
_entity_poly.pdbx_strand_id
1 'polypeptide(L)'
;MAVGEIVLGSFLASFFQVLFDKLSSLTLGYAQQEGFNTTLLEEWKGMLLTINAVLVDAEDKQLSNNPLVKLWLDDVRDLTYDMEDLLDELVIKITQVESEAKSSTSKGLEKWKSSFFGQDRSSKLNPNLHSLVSETKVQEVNGRLKAIVTRKAHLSLRENVVDKSNYTNKRDPTTSLSEPQFFGREKEEAQIVELLISEVENSNAMLSIVPIVGMGGVGKTALAQRVYNDAKVNGCFEKRAWVCVSDVFNVLDITKTTLRSITGLSNEGEDLNELQVKLKDNLSGKKFLVVLDDIWNEKYEKWTALLKPFEAGAKGSKIIITTRNLHVASITRASPYPLRELSFDDCVSLLAFHALGATNFESHPAFKIIGKKIAKRCKGLPLAAKMVGGVLRTKSNPDEWEDTLKNKIWDIPMAENDEVLPVLKLSYVHLPSYLKRCFAYCAVFPKDYEIERDELVHLWIAGGFLDGQKANENILKLGRKHFDELVSRSFLQQSSIDASKFSMHDLLNDLAKSILGGTCFSSGGVSGGK
;
A
#
# COMPACT_ATOMS: atom_id res chain seq x y z
N MET A 1 20.11 5.35 2.19
CA MET A 1 19.16 4.46 2.90
C MET A 1 18.08 4.04 1.91
N ALA A 2 17.50 2.85 2.05
CA ALA A 2 16.37 2.48 1.20
C ALA A 2 15.07 3.05 1.79
N VAL A 3 14.19 3.50 0.90
CA VAL A 3 13.19 4.57 1.12
C VAL A 3 12.15 4.27 2.19
N GLY A 4 11.89 2.99 2.46
CA GLY A 4 10.93 2.55 3.47
C GLY A 4 11.35 2.82 4.91
N GLU A 5 12.64 3.07 5.14
CA GLU A 5 13.33 3.24 6.43
C GLU A 5 12.99 4.53 7.21
N ILE A 6 11.72 4.97 7.18
CA ILE A 6 11.23 6.25 7.72
C ILE A 6 9.83 6.12 8.39
N VAL A 7 9.25 4.92 8.55
CA VAL A 7 7.86 4.71 9.08
C VAL A 7 7.48 3.41 9.85
N LEU A 8 8.27 2.32 10.01
CA LEU A 8 7.82 1.11 10.74
C LEU A 8 7.79 1.16 12.27
N GLY A 9 8.52 1.97 13.04
CA GLY A 9 8.17 2.14 14.46
C GLY A 9 6.78 2.76 14.65
N SER A 10 6.31 3.57 13.69
CA SER A 10 4.91 4.00 13.57
C SER A 10 3.94 2.81 13.38
N PHE A 11 4.44 1.69 12.85
CA PHE A 11 3.78 0.38 12.73
C PHE A 11 4.07 -0.55 13.94
N LEU A 12 5.25 -0.54 14.56
CA LEU A 12 5.58 -1.30 15.78
C LEU A 12 4.78 -0.79 16.98
N ALA A 13 4.57 0.52 17.09
CA ALA A 13 3.69 1.10 18.10
C ALA A 13 2.23 0.65 17.88
N SER A 14 1.87 0.37 16.62
CA SER A 14 0.58 -0.25 16.31
C SER A 14 0.55 -1.74 16.67
N PHE A 15 1.65 -2.50 16.50
CA PHE A 15 1.78 -3.92 16.89
C PHE A 15 1.81 -4.11 18.41
N PHE A 16 2.61 -3.32 19.11
CA PHE A 16 2.76 -3.33 20.56
C PHE A 16 1.42 -3.16 21.28
N GLN A 17 0.45 -2.45 20.70
CA GLN A 17 -0.91 -2.40 21.24
C GLN A 17 -1.53 -3.81 21.38
N VAL A 18 -1.44 -4.67 20.37
CA VAL A 18 -1.94 -6.07 20.49
C VAL A 18 -1.07 -6.91 21.41
N LEU A 19 0.25 -6.70 21.48
CA LEU A 19 1.05 -7.38 22.50
C LEU A 19 0.61 -6.97 23.92
N PHE A 20 0.31 -5.68 24.16
CA PHE A 20 -0.22 -5.22 25.45
C PHE A 20 -1.61 -5.78 25.74
N ASP A 21 -2.49 -5.87 24.75
CA ASP A 21 -3.84 -6.41 24.89
C ASP A 21 -3.83 -7.94 25.11
N LYS A 22 -3.01 -8.70 24.35
CA LYS A 22 -2.77 -10.14 24.54
C LYS A 22 -2.17 -10.42 25.93
N LEU A 23 -1.11 -9.70 26.33
CA LEU A 23 -0.50 -9.84 27.67
C LEU A 23 -1.50 -9.51 28.79
N SER A 24 -2.30 -8.45 28.64
CA SER A 24 -3.27 -8.06 29.67
C SER A 24 -4.45 -9.02 29.78
N SER A 25 -4.91 -9.58 28.65
CA SER A 25 -5.91 -10.65 28.61
C SER A 25 -5.41 -11.90 29.36
N LEU A 26 -4.19 -12.35 29.06
CA LEU A 26 -3.54 -13.47 29.75
C LEU A 26 -3.40 -13.22 31.25
N THR A 27 -2.85 -12.07 31.67
CA THR A 27 -2.69 -11.73 33.10
C THR A 27 -4.05 -11.73 33.82
N LEU A 28 -5.11 -11.20 33.22
CA LEU A 28 -6.45 -11.18 33.81
C LEU A 28 -7.08 -12.58 33.93
N GLY A 29 -6.94 -13.42 32.91
CA GLY A 29 -7.43 -14.81 32.94
C GLY A 29 -6.72 -15.65 34.00
N TYR A 30 -5.39 -15.55 34.07
CA TYR A 30 -4.59 -16.26 35.09
C TYR A 30 -4.79 -15.72 36.51
N ALA A 31 -5.03 -14.42 36.70
CA ALA A 31 -5.33 -13.87 38.02
C ALA A 31 -6.64 -14.42 38.63
N GLN A 32 -7.53 -15.02 37.82
CA GLN A 32 -8.76 -15.67 38.25
C GLN A 32 -8.61 -17.19 38.48
N GLN A 33 -7.49 -17.79 38.05
CA GLN A 33 -7.18 -19.21 38.27
C GLN A 33 -5.96 -19.33 39.22
N GLU A 34 -6.24 -19.43 40.52
CA GLU A 34 -5.24 -19.42 41.60
C GLU A 34 -4.07 -20.38 41.36
N GLY A 35 -2.88 -19.84 41.06
CA GLY A 35 -1.63 -20.59 41.08
C GLY A 35 -0.56 -20.17 40.06
N PHE A 36 -0.91 -19.50 38.97
CA PHE A 36 0.07 -19.17 37.91
C PHE A 36 0.95 -17.97 38.24
N ASN A 37 2.24 -18.05 37.87
CA ASN A 37 3.22 -16.98 38.10
C ASN A 37 3.19 -15.92 36.98
N THR A 38 2.30 -14.93 37.09
CA THR A 38 2.15 -13.84 36.10
C THR A 38 3.31 -12.85 36.04
N THR A 39 4.26 -12.91 36.98
CA THR A 39 5.39 -11.96 37.10
C THR A 39 6.17 -11.76 35.80
N LEU A 40 6.38 -12.83 35.02
CA LEU A 40 7.11 -12.77 33.76
C LEU A 40 6.35 -12.01 32.66
N LEU A 41 5.02 -12.11 32.63
CA LEU A 41 4.19 -11.39 31.65
C LEU A 41 4.17 -9.89 31.93
N GLU A 42 4.12 -9.50 33.21
CA GLU A 42 4.24 -8.09 33.61
C GLU A 42 5.68 -7.57 33.49
N GLU A 43 6.72 -8.40 33.65
CA GLU A 43 8.11 -8.04 33.30
C GLU A 43 8.23 -7.74 31.80
N TRP A 44 7.65 -8.57 30.94
CA TRP A 44 7.61 -8.36 29.49
C TRP A 44 6.82 -7.12 29.10
N LYS A 45 5.67 -6.87 29.76
CA LYS A 45 4.87 -5.66 29.57
C LYS A 45 5.63 -4.39 29.97
N GLY A 46 6.37 -4.41 31.08
CA GLY A 46 7.24 -3.32 31.50
C GLY A 46 8.40 -3.06 30.55
N MET A 47 9.02 -4.12 30.01
CA MET A 47 10.04 -4.00 28.97
C MET A 47 9.46 -3.49 27.65
N LEU A 48 8.32 -4.01 27.20
CA LEU A 48 7.61 -3.51 26.01
C LEU A 48 7.13 -2.07 26.18
N LEU A 49 6.73 -1.62 27.37
CA LEU A 49 6.46 -0.19 27.64
C LEU A 49 7.76 0.64 27.57
N THR A 50 8.86 0.11 28.11
CA THR A 50 10.19 0.75 28.04
C THR A 50 10.68 0.87 26.59
N ILE A 51 10.34 -0.09 25.72
CA ILE A 51 10.55 0.03 24.27
C ILE A 51 9.50 0.97 23.68
N ASN A 52 8.19 0.82 23.89
CA ASN A 52 7.16 1.69 23.30
C ASN A 52 7.33 3.19 23.60
N ALA A 53 7.79 3.53 24.80
CA ALA A 53 8.13 4.91 25.15
C ALA A 53 9.28 5.44 24.27
N VAL A 54 10.18 4.57 23.82
CA VAL A 54 10.92 4.75 22.56
C VAL A 54 10.16 4.23 21.34
N LEU A 55 9.17 4.96 20.76
CA LEU A 55 8.61 4.73 19.39
C LEU A 55 8.25 5.93 18.40
N VAL A 56 8.79 7.17 18.51
CA VAL A 56 9.17 8.15 17.40
C VAL A 56 10.70 8.57 17.25
N ASP A 57 11.36 9.53 17.99
CA ASP A 57 12.80 10.04 18.05
C ASP A 57 14.01 9.26 17.45
N ALA A 58 13.92 7.97 17.20
CA ALA A 58 14.89 7.23 16.38
C ALA A 58 14.43 6.96 14.94
N GLU A 59 13.18 7.29 14.58
CA GLU A 59 12.79 7.82 13.28
C GLU A 59 13.70 9.01 13.00
N ASP A 60 13.72 9.99 13.91
CA ASP A 60 14.58 11.18 13.82
C ASP A 60 16.08 10.83 13.80
N LYS A 61 16.54 9.78 14.51
CA LYS A 61 17.97 9.35 14.50
C LYS A 61 18.36 8.40 13.37
N GLN A 62 17.44 7.65 12.79
CA GLN A 62 17.68 6.94 11.54
C GLN A 62 17.65 7.90 10.34
N LEU A 63 16.74 8.88 10.34
CA LEU A 63 16.80 10.05 9.46
C LEU A 63 18.14 10.79 9.57
N SER A 64 18.76 10.77 10.76
CA SER A 64 20.12 11.26 11.01
C SER A 64 21.24 10.27 10.57
N ASN A 65 20.91 9.23 9.82
CA ASN A 65 21.82 8.27 9.16
C ASN A 65 22.67 7.42 10.13
N ASN A 66 22.17 7.14 11.35
CA ASN A 66 22.86 6.30 12.34
C ASN A 66 22.58 4.79 12.13
N PRO A 67 23.58 3.97 11.75
CA PRO A 67 23.36 2.55 11.42
C PRO A 67 23.09 1.66 12.64
N LEU A 68 23.55 2.05 13.83
CA LEU A 68 23.35 1.26 15.07
C LEU A 68 21.89 1.33 15.55
N VAL A 69 21.23 2.46 15.29
CA VAL A 69 19.80 2.68 15.57
C VAL A 69 18.95 1.77 14.70
N LYS A 70 19.23 1.74 13.40
CA LYS A 70 18.55 0.85 12.43
C LYS A 70 18.63 -0.62 12.81
N LEU A 71 19.83 -1.11 13.17
CA LEU A 71 20.02 -2.51 13.53
C LEU A 71 19.20 -2.92 14.75
N TRP A 72 19.15 -2.04 15.77
CA TRP A 72 18.36 -2.26 16.98
C TRP A 72 16.85 -2.20 16.71
N LEU A 73 16.43 -1.49 15.66
CA LEU A 73 15.03 -1.41 15.22
C LEU A 73 14.56 -2.61 14.39
N ASP A 74 15.44 -3.14 13.55
CA ASP A 74 15.22 -4.45 12.91
C ASP A 74 15.12 -5.56 13.99
N ASP A 75 16.00 -5.57 15.00
CA ASP A 75 15.91 -6.48 16.16
C ASP A 75 14.56 -6.36 16.91
N VAL A 76 14.03 -5.14 17.10
CA VAL A 76 12.72 -4.91 17.75
C VAL A 76 11.58 -5.47 16.89
N ARG A 77 11.58 -5.25 15.58
CA ARG A 77 10.57 -5.84 14.67
C ARG A 77 10.56 -7.35 14.80
N ASP A 78 11.73 -7.97 14.68
CA ASP A 78 11.81 -9.43 14.58
C ASP A 78 11.38 -10.07 15.92
N LEU A 79 11.77 -9.48 17.06
CA LEU A 79 11.24 -9.90 18.37
C LEU A 79 9.72 -9.67 18.51
N THR A 80 9.14 -8.65 17.87
CA THR A 80 7.70 -8.37 17.95
C THR A 80 6.89 -9.53 17.38
N TYR A 81 7.33 -10.12 16.26
CA TYR A 81 6.69 -11.30 15.67
C TYR A 81 6.90 -12.55 16.52
N ASP A 82 8.13 -12.81 17.00
CA ASP A 82 8.42 -13.98 17.86
C ASP A 82 7.65 -13.92 19.21
N MET A 83 7.36 -12.73 19.72
CA MET A 83 6.47 -12.53 20.88
C MET A 83 5.00 -12.80 20.53
N GLU A 84 4.51 -12.35 19.37
CA GLU A 84 3.13 -12.59 18.94
C GLU A 84 2.83 -14.08 18.77
N ASP A 85 3.68 -14.80 18.03
CA ASP A 85 3.60 -16.26 17.83
C ASP A 85 3.58 -17.04 19.16
N LEU A 86 4.40 -16.62 20.13
CA LEU A 86 4.49 -17.28 21.44
C LEU A 86 3.29 -16.97 22.35
N LEU A 87 2.74 -15.75 22.30
CA LEU A 87 1.51 -15.41 23.02
C LEU A 87 0.29 -16.15 22.44
N ASP A 88 0.26 -16.35 21.12
CA ASP A 88 -0.83 -17.12 20.50
C ASP A 88 -0.68 -18.64 20.76
N GLU A 89 0.55 -19.18 20.80
CA GLU A 89 0.79 -20.56 21.27
C GLU A 89 0.29 -20.76 22.72
N LEU A 90 0.44 -19.75 23.58
CA LEU A 90 -0.11 -19.75 24.94
C LEU A 90 -1.64 -19.70 24.95
N VAL A 91 -2.26 -18.75 24.24
CA VAL A 91 -3.74 -18.59 24.18
C VAL A 91 -4.41 -19.86 23.67
N ILE A 92 -3.87 -20.48 22.62
CA ILE A 92 -4.40 -21.74 22.06
C ILE A 92 -4.36 -22.85 23.12
N LYS A 93 -3.23 -23.03 23.80
CA LYS A 93 -3.06 -24.09 24.81
C LYS A 93 -3.92 -23.89 26.04
N ILE A 94 -4.10 -22.64 26.51
CA ILE A 94 -5.04 -22.32 27.60
C ILE A 94 -6.47 -22.69 27.19
N THR A 95 -6.88 -22.32 25.98
CA THR A 95 -8.22 -22.61 25.46
C THR A 95 -8.47 -24.12 25.35
N GLN A 96 -7.47 -24.89 24.91
CA GLN A 96 -7.52 -26.35 24.89
C GLN A 96 -7.67 -26.93 26.32
N VAL A 97 -6.80 -26.53 27.25
CA VAL A 97 -6.82 -26.94 28.67
C VAL A 97 -8.19 -26.66 29.31
N GLU A 98 -8.79 -25.49 29.04
CA GLU A 98 -10.15 -25.19 29.51
C GLU A 98 -11.23 -26.06 28.88
N SER A 99 -11.10 -26.45 27.60
CA SER A 99 -12.08 -27.31 26.93
C SER A 99 -12.05 -28.76 27.45
N GLU A 100 -10.85 -29.27 27.77
CA GLU A 100 -10.64 -30.60 28.36
C GLU A 100 -11.12 -30.66 29.83
N ALA A 101 -10.96 -29.56 30.58
CA ALA A 101 -11.55 -29.39 31.91
C ALA A 101 -13.09 -29.44 31.88
N LYS A 102 -13.72 -28.78 30.90
CA LYS A 102 -15.19 -28.64 30.80
C LYS A 102 -15.89 -29.89 30.25
N SER A 103 -15.15 -30.82 29.64
CA SER A 103 -15.67 -32.05 29.01
C SER A 103 -15.46 -33.32 29.84
N SER A 104 -14.66 -33.28 30.90
CA SER A 104 -14.34 -34.45 31.73
C SER A 104 -15.25 -34.56 32.97
N THR A 105 -15.72 -35.78 33.26
CA THR A 105 -16.49 -36.05 34.49
C THR A 105 -15.60 -35.96 35.73
N SER A 106 -16.19 -35.76 36.91
CA SER A 106 -15.49 -35.34 38.14
C SER A 106 -14.31 -36.21 38.60
N LYS A 107 -14.22 -37.49 38.19
CA LYS A 107 -13.06 -38.36 38.46
C LYS A 107 -11.88 -38.16 37.48
N GLY A 108 -12.12 -37.58 36.31
CA GLY A 108 -11.07 -37.15 35.39
C GLY A 108 -10.32 -35.93 35.91
N LEU A 109 -11.04 -34.96 36.49
CA LEU A 109 -10.49 -33.68 36.94
C LEU A 109 -9.36 -33.82 37.99
N GLU A 110 -9.49 -34.71 38.97
CA GLU A 110 -8.42 -34.99 39.95
C GLU A 110 -7.18 -35.61 39.29
N LYS A 111 -7.38 -36.52 38.32
CA LYS A 111 -6.28 -37.20 37.63
C LYS A 111 -5.55 -36.27 36.66
N TRP A 112 -6.31 -35.44 35.95
CA TRP A 112 -5.83 -34.38 35.06
C TRP A 112 -4.99 -33.34 35.82
N LYS A 113 -5.45 -32.90 37.00
CA LYS A 113 -4.64 -32.08 37.92
C LYS A 113 -3.30 -32.75 38.22
N SER A 114 -3.28 -34.04 38.59
CA SER A 114 -2.02 -34.76 38.89
C SER A 114 -1.08 -35.01 37.70
N SER A 115 -1.51 -34.75 36.46
CA SER A 115 -0.67 -34.93 35.25
C SER A 115 -0.05 -33.62 34.74
N PHE A 116 -0.67 -32.46 35.01
CA PHE A 116 -0.12 -31.14 34.66
C PHE A 116 0.46 -30.38 35.86
N PHE A 117 -0.03 -30.65 37.06
CA PHE A 117 0.50 -30.14 38.33
C PHE A 117 1.18 -31.31 39.02
N GLY A 118 2.51 -31.22 39.22
CA GLY A 118 3.34 -32.34 39.68
C GLY A 118 2.84 -32.98 40.98
N GLN A 119 2.98 -34.30 41.10
CA GLN A 119 2.42 -35.11 42.18
C GLN A 119 3.17 -34.96 43.52
N ASP A 120 3.17 -33.75 44.11
CA ASP A 120 3.61 -33.54 45.48
C ASP A 120 2.77 -32.43 46.18
N ARG A 121 1.95 -32.82 47.16
CA ARG A 121 1.12 -31.88 47.94
C ARG A 121 1.90 -31.20 49.09
N SER A 122 3.22 -31.38 49.20
CA SER A 122 4.05 -30.82 50.27
C SER A 122 4.73 -29.47 49.94
N SER A 123 4.78 -29.07 48.66
CA SER A 123 5.40 -27.78 48.25
C SER A 123 4.47 -26.92 47.39
N LYS A 124 4.48 -25.60 47.63
CA LYS A 124 3.73 -24.62 46.83
C LYS A 124 4.51 -24.29 45.55
N LEU A 125 4.51 -25.20 44.59
CA LEU A 125 5.10 -24.96 43.27
C LEU A 125 4.01 -24.57 42.26
N ASN A 126 3.94 -23.26 42.00
CA ASN A 126 3.15 -22.66 40.94
C ASN A 126 3.48 -23.32 39.58
N PRO A 127 2.49 -23.63 38.73
CA PRO A 127 2.77 -23.89 37.31
C PRO A 127 3.43 -22.64 36.69
N ASN A 128 4.66 -22.82 36.22
CA ASN A 128 5.41 -21.80 35.49
C ASN A 128 5.05 -21.83 34.00
N LEU A 129 5.23 -20.72 33.30
CA LEU A 129 4.95 -20.58 31.85
C LEU A 129 5.63 -21.68 31.00
N HIS A 130 6.80 -22.13 31.45
CA HIS A 130 7.62 -23.20 30.89
C HIS A 130 6.96 -24.60 30.86
N SER A 131 5.88 -24.86 31.62
CA SER A 131 5.15 -26.13 31.54
C SER A 131 4.07 -26.17 30.46
N LEU A 132 3.72 -25.02 29.86
CA LEU A 132 2.73 -24.91 28.79
C LEU A 132 3.39 -24.73 27.42
N VAL A 133 4.37 -23.85 27.32
CA VAL A 133 5.12 -23.57 26.08
C VAL A 133 6.60 -23.89 26.27
N SER A 134 7.26 -24.29 25.17
CA SER A 134 8.66 -24.74 25.16
C SER A 134 9.56 -23.78 25.95
N GLU A 135 10.18 -24.30 27.01
CA GLU A 135 10.97 -23.51 27.95
C GLU A 135 12.05 -22.69 27.25
N THR A 136 12.69 -23.26 26.23
CA THR A 136 13.71 -22.61 25.40
C THR A 136 13.18 -21.39 24.66
N LYS A 137 12.00 -21.45 24.02
CA LYS A 137 11.39 -20.27 23.35
C LYS A 137 11.15 -19.13 24.33
N VAL A 138 10.59 -19.45 25.51
CA VAL A 138 10.29 -18.45 26.55
C VAL A 138 11.58 -17.79 27.06
N GLN A 139 12.64 -18.58 27.28
CA GLN A 139 13.95 -18.06 27.68
C GLN A 139 14.62 -17.23 26.57
N GLU A 140 14.50 -17.63 25.30
CA GLU A 140 15.05 -16.89 24.15
C GLU A 140 14.39 -15.51 23.99
N VAL A 141 13.04 -15.47 23.96
CA VAL A 141 12.25 -14.23 23.89
C VAL A 141 12.62 -13.30 25.06
N ASN A 142 12.68 -13.83 26.28
CA ASN A 142 13.07 -13.04 27.46
C ASN A 142 14.51 -12.49 27.36
N GLY A 143 15.44 -13.30 26.86
CA GLY A 143 16.84 -12.90 26.65
C GLY A 143 16.99 -11.82 25.58
N ARG A 144 16.29 -11.96 24.44
CA ARG A 144 16.28 -10.97 23.36
C ARG A 144 15.63 -9.66 23.81
N LEU A 145 14.51 -9.72 24.52
CA LEU A 145 13.83 -8.54 25.08
C LEU A 145 14.73 -7.76 26.05
N LYS A 146 15.42 -8.47 26.95
CA LYS A 146 16.41 -7.87 27.89
C LYS A 146 17.64 -7.31 27.17
N ALA A 147 18.13 -7.98 26.12
CA ALA A 147 19.23 -7.47 25.31
C ALA A 147 18.86 -6.16 24.58
N ILE A 148 17.65 -6.08 24.01
CA ILE A 148 17.14 -4.87 23.35
C ILE A 148 16.99 -3.72 24.34
N VAL A 149 16.36 -3.94 25.50
CA VAL A 149 16.21 -2.92 26.56
C VAL A 149 17.58 -2.46 27.09
N THR A 150 18.57 -3.34 27.17
CA THR A 150 19.94 -2.98 27.56
C THR A 150 20.62 -2.11 26.49
N ARG A 151 20.51 -2.49 25.21
CA ARG A 151 21.11 -1.73 24.08
C ARG A 151 20.52 -0.32 23.91
N LYS A 152 19.24 -0.09 24.27
CA LYS A 152 18.60 1.25 24.30
C LYS A 152 19.48 2.29 24.99
N ALA A 153 20.09 1.93 26.14
CA ALA A 153 20.90 2.85 26.95
C ALA A 153 22.16 3.34 26.23
N HIS A 154 22.78 2.50 25.40
CA HIS A 154 24.02 2.85 24.68
C HIS A 154 23.77 3.67 23.41
N LEU A 155 22.55 3.64 22.87
CA LEU A 155 22.17 4.33 21.63
C LEU A 155 21.78 5.81 21.84
N SER A 156 21.77 6.31 23.09
CA SER A 156 21.34 7.67 23.44
C SER A 156 19.94 8.03 22.90
N LEU A 157 19.06 7.03 22.83
CA LEU A 157 17.68 7.19 22.43
C LEU A 157 16.95 7.96 23.52
N ARG A 158 16.37 9.10 23.15
CA ARG A 158 15.41 9.79 24.02
C ARG A 158 14.10 9.09 23.79
N GLU A 159 13.15 9.23 24.71
CA GLU A 159 11.86 8.61 24.46
C GLU A 159 11.30 9.09 23.13
N ASN A 160 11.08 8.07 22.27
CA ASN A 160 10.71 7.92 20.84
C ASN A 160 11.76 7.16 19.86
N VAL A 161 11.38 6.26 18.88
CA VAL A 161 12.11 5.37 17.87
C VAL A 161 11.31 4.89 16.59
N VAL A 162 11.88 4.70 15.37
CA VAL A 162 11.28 3.99 14.15
C VAL A 162 12.34 3.54 13.09
N ASP A 163 12.30 2.28 12.56
CA ASP A 163 12.87 1.66 11.28
C ASP A 163 14.32 1.07 11.05
N LYS A 164 14.70 0.27 10.00
CA LYS A 164 14.12 -0.81 9.11
C LYS A 164 15.16 -1.48 8.16
N SER A 165 14.75 -2.54 7.41
CA SER A 165 15.29 -3.06 6.12
C SER A 165 14.14 -3.50 5.13
N ASN A 166 14.39 -3.70 3.82
CA ASN A 166 13.35 -3.71 2.74
C ASN A 166 13.66 -4.59 1.49
N TYR A 167 12.64 -5.04 0.71
CA TYR A 167 12.73 -5.87 -0.53
C TYR A 167 11.75 -5.50 -1.70
N THR A 168 11.87 -6.15 -2.88
CA THR A 168 11.36 -5.74 -4.22
C THR A 168 10.11 -6.49 -4.76
N ASN A 169 9.48 -6.01 -5.86
CA ASN A 169 8.11 -6.43 -6.29
C ASN A 169 7.81 -6.35 -7.82
N LYS A 170 6.64 -6.85 -8.25
CA LYS A 170 6.03 -6.71 -9.60
C LYS A 170 4.72 -5.88 -9.56
N ARG A 171 4.17 -5.51 -10.73
CA ARG A 171 2.92 -4.72 -10.92
C ARG A 171 1.90 -5.41 -11.85
N ASP A 172 0.63 -5.13 -11.63
CA ASP A 172 -0.52 -5.46 -12.50
C ASP A 172 -1.09 -4.16 -13.16
N PRO A 173 -2.21 -4.16 -13.93
CA PRO A 173 -2.49 -3.07 -14.89
C PRO A 173 -3.57 -2.04 -14.47
N THR A 174 -3.31 -0.73 -14.72
CA THR A 174 -4.30 0.36 -14.64
C THR A 174 -5.49 0.21 -15.60
N THR A 175 -6.63 0.82 -15.23
CA THR A 175 -7.88 0.80 -16.01
C THR A 175 -8.12 2.08 -16.81
N SER A 176 -9.06 2.03 -17.76
CA SER A 176 -9.37 3.11 -18.70
C SER A 176 -10.23 4.26 -18.16
N LEU A 177 -10.53 4.29 -16.86
CA LEU A 177 -11.64 5.06 -16.31
C LEU A 177 -11.20 6.37 -15.67
N SER A 178 -11.87 7.47 -15.97
CA SER A 178 -11.57 8.77 -15.37
C SER A 178 -11.96 8.84 -13.89
N GLU A 179 -11.19 9.61 -13.11
CA GLU A 179 -11.62 10.07 -11.78
C GLU A 179 -12.90 10.94 -11.89
N PRO A 180 -13.78 10.93 -10.86
CA PRO A 180 -15.07 11.63 -10.90
C PRO A 180 -14.95 13.16 -10.92
N GLN A 181 -13.79 13.71 -10.53
CA GLN A 181 -13.50 15.13 -10.69
C GLN A 181 -12.03 15.33 -11.09
N PHE A 182 -11.81 16.25 -12.03
CA PHE A 182 -10.52 16.56 -12.64
C PHE A 182 -10.39 18.09 -12.70
N PHE A 183 -9.19 18.62 -12.49
CA PHE A 183 -8.95 20.06 -12.27
C PHE A 183 -7.72 20.54 -13.06
N GLY A 184 -7.80 21.70 -13.70
CA GLY A 184 -6.61 22.46 -14.13
C GLY A 184 -5.84 21.81 -15.27
N ARG A 185 -6.56 21.16 -16.17
CA ARG A 185 -6.04 20.30 -17.27
C ARG A 185 -6.84 20.40 -18.55
N GLU A 186 -7.84 21.29 -18.59
CA GLU A 186 -8.81 21.45 -19.68
C GLU A 186 -8.12 21.85 -20.99
N LYS A 187 -6.99 22.57 -20.89
CA LYS A 187 -6.13 22.93 -22.00
C LYS A 187 -5.35 21.73 -22.55
N GLU A 188 -4.70 20.96 -21.69
CA GLU A 188 -3.98 19.74 -22.10
C GLU A 188 -4.94 18.69 -22.66
N GLU A 189 -6.12 18.52 -22.06
CA GLU A 189 -7.19 17.65 -22.54
C GLU A 189 -7.63 18.06 -23.96
N ALA A 190 -7.96 19.35 -24.17
CA ALA A 190 -8.33 19.86 -25.48
C ALA A 190 -7.23 19.69 -26.53
N GLN A 191 -5.96 19.94 -26.18
CA GLN A 191 -4.83 19.80 -27.11
C GLN A 191 -4.58 18.34 -27.52
N ILE A 192 -4.69 17.38 -26.60
CA ILE A 192 -4.49 15.97 -26.96
C ILE A 192 -5.71 15.44 -27.73
N VAL A 193 -6.94 15.85 -27.39
CA VAL A 193 -8.15 15.57 -28.18
C VAL A 193 -8.00 16.10 -29.62
N GLU A 194 -7.49 17.32 -29.81
CA GLU A 194 -7.18 17.88 -31.12
C GLU A 194 -6.12 17.04 -31.87
N LEU A 195 -5.01 16.68 -31.22
CA LEU A 195 -3.96 15.82 -31.80
C LEU A 195 -4.44 14.42 -32.20
N LEU A 196 -5.47 13.88 -31.55
CA LEU A 196 -6.07 12.59 -31.90
C LEU A 196 -7.05 12.69 -33.07
N ILE A 197 -7.89 13.72 -33.09
CA ILE A 197 -8.94 13.91 -34.12
C ILE A 197 -8.35 14.48 -35.41
N SER A 198 -7.35 15.36 -35.32
CA SER A 198 -6.72 15.96 -36.49
C SER A 198 -6.04 14.90 -37.37
N GLU A 199 -6.42 14.88 -38.64
CA GLU A 199 -5.69 14.14 -39.67
C GLU A 199 -4.63 15.06 -40.26
N VAL A 200 -3.37 14.70 -40.11
CA VAL A 200 -2.27 15.46 -40.71
C VAL A 200 -2.32 15.22 -42.22
N GLU A 201 -2.79 16.22 -42.96
CA GLU A 201 -3.07 16.13 -44.39
C GLU A 201 -1.86 15.59 -45.18
N ASN A 202 -0.66 16.01 -44.80
CA ASN A 202 0.62 15.64 -45.41
C ASN A 202 1.37 14.46 -44.76
N SER A 203 0.78 13.69 -43.84
CA SER A 203 1.45 12.52 -43.25
C SER A 203 1.17 11.23 -44.03
N ASN A 204 2.22 10.62 -44.60
CA ASN A 204 2.17 9.28 -45.20
C ASN A 204 2.13 8.13 -44.17
N ALA A 205 2.24 8.44 -42.88
CA ALA A 205 2.18 7.43 -41.81
C ALA A 205 0.72 7.02 -41.54
N MET A 206 0.42 5.72 -41.62
CA MET A 206 -0.90 5.18 -41.24
C MET A 206 -1.14 5.27 -39.73
N LEU A 207 -0.09 5.01 -38.97
CA LEU A 207 -0.05 5.02 -37.50
C LEU A 207 0.66 6.28 -36.97
N SER A 208 0.07 6.93 -35.98
CA SER A 208 0.63 8.07 -35.25
C SER A 208 0.68 7.78 -33.74
N ILE A 209 1.82 8.07 -33.10
CA ILE A 209 2.05 7.81 -31.67
C ILE A 209 2.06 9.14 -30.90
N VAL A 210 1.47 9.16 -29.71
CA VAL A 210 1.33 10.34 -28.82
C VAL A 210 1.86 10.00 -27.42
N PRO A 211 3.15 10.27 -27.10
CA PRO A 211 3.74 9.97 -25.81
C PRO A 211 3.48 11.09 -24.78
N ILE A 212 2.70 10.83 -23.74
CA ILE A 212 2.50 11.71 -22.58
C ILE A 212 3.60 11.41 -21.55
N VAL A 213 4.50 12.36 -21.32
CA VAL A 213 5.71 12.18 -20.49
C VAL A 213 5.68 13.10 -19.28
N GLY A 214 6.03 12.59 -18.09
CA GLY A 214 6.07 13.39 -16.86
C GLY A 214 6.23 12.56 -15.57
N MET A 215 6.52 13.22 -14.46
CA MET A 215 6.88 12.60 -13.17
C MET A 215 5.82 11.62 -12.61
N GLY A 216 6.21 10.79 -11.65
CA GLY A 216 5.26 10.04 -10.81
C GLY A 216 4.25 10.97 -10.13
N GLY A 217 2.99 10.54 -10.02
CA GLY A 217 1.92 11.32 -9.38
C GLY A 217 1.43 12.59 -10.11
N VAL A 218 2.01 12.96 -11.27
CA VAL A 218 1.66 14.19 -12.03
C VAL A 218 0.30 14.13 -12.77
N GLY A 219 -0.33 12.96 -12.83
CA GLY A 219 -1.66 12.75 -13.43
C GLY A 219 -1.69 12.31 -14.90
N LYS A 220 -0.62 11.67 -15.42
CA LYS A 220 -0.57 11.17 -16.81
C LYS A 220 -1.71 10.21 -17.15
N THR A 221 -1.86 9.14 -16.36
CA THR A 221 -2.92 8.15 -16.49
C THR A 221 -4.29 8.81 -16.44
N ALA A 222 -4.53 9.71 -15.48
CA ALA A 222 -5.78 10.48 -15.39
C ALA A 222 -6.09 11.31 -16.63
N LEU A 223 -5.09 12.01 -17.20
CA LEU A 223 -5.26 12.74 -18.46
C LEU A 223 -5.52 11.81 -19.65
N ALA A 224 -4.81 10.68 -19.72
CA ALA A 224 -5.02 9.68 -20.76
C ALA A 224 -6.42 9.03 -20.67
N GLN A 225 -6.91 8.74 -19.45
CA GLN A 225 -8.27 8.24 -19.20
C GLN A 225 -9.32 9.28 -19.63
N ARG A 226 -9.13 10.55 -19.29
CA ARG A 226 -10.02 11.65 -19.68
C ARG A 226 -10.13 11.78 -21.20
N VAL A 227 -8.99 11.89 -21.88
CA VAL A 227 -8.91 12.00 -23.33
C VAL A 227 -9.44 10.74 -24.03
N TYR A 228 -9.11 9.54 -23.53
CA TYR A 228 -9.59 8.27 -24.09
C TYR A 228 -11.10 8.14 -24.06
N ASN A 229 -11.79 8.76 -23.09
CA ASN A 229 -13.23 8.71 -22.92
C ASN A 229 -13.98 9.94 -23.45
N ASP A 230 -13.30 10.94 -24.01
CA ASP A 230 -13.95 12.12 -24.60
C ASP A 230 -14.96 11.72 -25.70
N ALA A 231 -16.11 12.40 -25.74
CA ALA A 231 -17.21 12.04 -26.63
C ALA A 231 -16.85 12.17 -28.12
N LYS A 232 -15.95 13.08 -28.49
CA LYS A 232 -15.49 13.26 -29.87
C LYS A 232 -14.47 12.17 -30.22
N VAL A 233 -13.52 11.91 -29.33
CA VAL A 233 -12.55 10.80 -29.45
C VAL A 233 -13.27 9.46 -29.60
N ASN A 234 -14.26 9.18 -28.76
CA ASN A 234 -15.08 7.97 -28.83
C ASN A 234 -15.74 7.77 -30.22
N GLY A 235 -16.14 8.84 -30.89
CA GLY A 235 -16.77 8.80 -32.22
C GLY A 235 -15.79 8.67 -33.39
N CYS A 236 -14.48 8.82 -33.17
CA CYS A 236 -13.46 8.84 -34.23
C CYS A 236 -12.71 7.51 -34.45
N PHE A 237 -12.92 6.50 -33.60
CA PHE A 237 -12.16 5.23 -33.63
C PHE A 237 -13.08 4.02 -33.49
N GLU A 238 -13.11 3.16 -34.52
CA GLU A 238 -13.90 1.92 -34.58
C GLU A 238 -13.46 0.89 -33.54
N LYS A 239 -12.14 0.82 -33.31
CA LYS A 239 -11.52 -0.10 -32.36
C LYS A 239 -10.75 0.69 -31.32
N ARG A 240 -11.02 0.41 -30.05
CA ARG A 240 -10.41 1.07 -28.89
C ARG A 240 -9.88 0.01 -27.92
N ALA A 241 -8.72 0.27 -27.33
CA ALA A 241 -8.16 -0.57 -26.27
C ALA A 241 -7.40 0.25 -25.23
N TRP A 242 -7.36 -0.27 -24.02
CA TRP A 242 -6.54 0.23 -22.92
C TRP A 242 -5.72 -0.92 -22.36
N VAL A 243 -4.40 -0.75 -22.29
CA VAL A 243 -3.46 -1.76 -21.78
C VAL A 243 -2.42 -1.04 -20.95
N CYS A 244 -2.43 -1.21 -19.63
CA CYS A 244 -1.28 -0.81 -18.83
C CYS A 244 -0.15 -1.83 -18.99
N VAL A 245 1.09 -1.35 -19.02
CA VAL A 245 2.27 -2.16 -19.25
C VAL A 245 3.06 -2.27 -17.95
N SER A 246 3.14 -3.48 -17.38
CA SER A 246 3.91 -3.70 -16.16
C SER A 246 5.42 -3.52 -16.39
N ASP A 247 6.19 -3.43 -15.29
CA ASP A 247 7.66 -3.33 -15.32
C ASP A 247 8.34 -4.37 -16.23
N VAL A 248 7.71 -5.54 -16.40
CA VAL A 248 8.16 -6.59 -17.31
C VAL A 248 7.45 -6.45 -18.65
N PHE A 249 7.98 -5.57 -19.52
CA PHE A 249 7.49 -5.40 -20.90
C PHE A 249 7.58 -6.72 -21.68
N ASN A 250 6.47 -7.44 -21.78
CA ASN A 250 6.31 -8.67 -22.55
C ASN A 250 5.39 -8.41 -23.75
N VAL A 251 5.91 -8.61 -24.96
CA VAL A 251 5.15 -8.36 -26.20
C VAL A 251 3.94 -9.31 -26.31
N LEU A 252 4.03 -10.54 -25.77
CA LEU A 252 2.92 -11.50 -25.77
C LEU A 252 1.76 -11.01 -24.89
N ASP A 253 2.03 -10.64 -23.64
CA ASP A 253 0.99 -10.22 -22.69
C ASP A 253 0.31 -8.92 -23.15
N ILE A 254 1.08 -7.96 -23.69
CA ILE A 254 0.56 -6.72 -24.26
C ILE A 254 -0.31 -7.03 -25.50
N THR A 255 0.14 -7.91 -26.39
CA THR A 255 -0.65 -8.32 -27.59
C THR A 255 -1.94 -9.03 -27.19
N LYS A 256 -1.87 -10.00 -26.26
CA LYS A 256 -3.03 -10.74 -25.73
C LYS A 256 -4.07 -9.82 -25.08
N THR A 257 -3.61 -8.85 -24.28
CA THR A 257 -4.48 -7.87 -23.61
C THR A 257 -5.09 -6.89 -24.62
N THR A 258 -4.30 -6.38 -25.57
CA THR A 258 -4.80 -5.51 -26.65
C THR A 258 -5.89 -6.22 -27.47
N LEU A 259 -5.64 -7.46 -27.89
CA LEU A 259 -6.60 -8.25 -28.67
C LEU A 259 -7.89 -8.51 -27.87
N ARG A 260 -7.77 -8.90 -26.59
CA ARG A 260 -8.93 -9.10 -25.70
C ARG A 260 -9.77 -7.83 -25.55
N SER A 261 -9.16 -6.65 -25.44
CA SER A 261 -9.89 -5.36 -25.42
C SER A 261 -10.61 -5.05 -26.73
N ILE A 262 -10.08 -5.49 -27.87
CA ILE A 262 -10.61 -5.21 -29.22
C ILE A 262 -11.74 -6.18 -29.63
N THR A 263 -11.71 -7.42 -29.14
CA THR A 263 -12.67 -8.49 -29.52
C THR A 263 -13.64 -8.88 -28.41
N GLY A 264 -13.30 -8.66 -27.14
CA GLY A 264 -14.00 -9.20 -25.98
C GLY A 264 -13.77 -10.70 -25.73
N LEU A 265 -13.00 -11.38 -26.59
CA LEU A 265 -12.79 -12.84 -26.54
C LEU A 265 -11.57 -13.22 -25.71
N SER A 266 -11.64 -14.39 -25.06
CA SER A 266 -10.49 -15.00 -24.38
C SER A 266 -9.65 -15.80 -25.38
N ASN A 267 -8.33 -15.64 -25.29
CA ASN A 267 -7.35 -16.21 -26.21
C ASN A 267 -6.29 -16.96 -25.37
N GLU A 268 -6.63 -18.15 -24.87
CA GLU A 268 -5.77 -18.95 -24.00
C GLU A 268 -5.10 -20.09 -24.78
N GLY A 269 -3.84 -20.38 -24.46
CA GLY A 269 -3.02 -21.37 -25.18
C GLY A 269 -2.37 -20.87 -26.48
N GLU A 270 -2.79 -19.72 -27.01
CA GLU A 270 -2.31 -19.16 -28.28
C GLU A 270 -0.87 -18.61 -28.21
N ASP A 271 -0.12 -18.73 -29.32
CA ASP A 271 1.24 -18.19 -29.43
C ASP A 271 1.29 -16.72 -29.90
N LEU A 272 2.47 -16.10 -29.83
CA LEU A 272 2.66 -14.70 -30.22
C LEU A 272 2.33 -14.43 -31.70
N ASN A 273 2.58 -15.38 -32.60
CA ASN A 273 2.32 -15.24 -34.02
C ASN A 273 0.81 -15.30 -34.30
N GLU A 274 0.10 -16.26 -33.72
CA GLU A 274 -1.37 -16.35 -33.79
C GLU A 274 -2.03 -15.08 -33.25
N LEU A 275 -1.61 -14.61 -32.08
CA LEU A 275 -2.11 -13.38 -31.45
C LEU A 275 -1.83 -12.15 -32.32
N GLN A 276 -0.63 -12.02 -32.91
CA GLN A 276 -0.30 -10.88 -33.78
C GLN A 276 -1.04 -10.92 -35.13
N VAL A 277 -1.25 -12.09 -35.73
CA VAL A 277 -2.07 -12.22 -36.95
C VAL A 277 -3.52 -11.85 -36.65
N LYS A 278 -4.12 -12.41 -35.58
CA LYS A 278 -5.49 -12.07 -35.15
C LYS A 278 -5.65 -10.59 -34.83
N LEU A 279 -4.65 -9.96 -34.19
CA LEU A 279 -4.66 -8.52 -33.90
C LEU A 279 -4.58 -7.70 -35.19
N LYS A 280 -3.63 -8.02 -36.09
CA LYS A 280 -3.48 -7.38 -37.39
C LYS A 280 -4.78 -7.45 -38.20
N ASP A 281 -5.42 -8.61 -38.30
CA ASP A 281 -6.65 -8.78 -39.09
C ASP A 281 -7.85 -8.07 -38.47
N ASN A 282 -7.91 -7.97 -37.13
CA ASN A 282 -8.91 -7.15 -36.44
C ASN A 282 -8.71 -5.65 -36.67
N LEU A 283 -7.46 -5.17 -36.74
CA LEU A 283 -7.13 -3.76 -37.01
C LEU A 283 -7.13 -3.40 -38.50
N SER A 284 -6.98 -4.39 -39.38
CA SER A 284 -6.81 -4.23 -40.83
C SER A 284 -7.90 -3.35 -41.44
N GLY A 285 -7.48 -2.24 -42.04
CA GLY A 285 -8.35 -1.27 -42.72
C GLY A 285 -9.28 -0.46 -41.80
N LYS A 286 -9.13 -0.53 -40.47
CA LYS A 286 -9.98 0.17 -39.49
C LYS A 286 -9.21 1.26 -38.77
N LYS A 287 -9.88 2.35 -38.38
CA LYS A 287 -9.29 3.45 -37.62
C LYS A 287 -9.36 3.14 -36.12
N PHE A 288 -8.20 2.99 -35.47
CA PHE A 288 -8.11 2.55 -34.08
C PHE A 288 -7.41 3.54 -33.14
N LEU A 289 -7.69 3.42 -31.83
CA LEU A 289 -6.98 4.09 -30.74
C LEU A 289 -6.61 3.08 -29.64
N VAL A 290 -5.33 2.90 -29.37
CA VAL A 290 -4.85 2.07 -28.25
C VAL A 290 -4.06 2.93 -27.25
N VAL A 291 -4.35 2.77 -25.95
CA VAL A 291 -3.56 3.38 -24.87
C VAL A 291 -2.64 2.33 -24.26
N LEU A 292 -1.36 2.68 -24.12
CA LEU A 292 -0.32 1.89 -23.47
C LEU A 292 0.20 2.68 -22.24
N ASP A 293 -0.25 2.33 -21.04
CA ASP A 293 -0.02 3.12 -19.79
C ASP A 293 1.25 2.69 -19.01
N ASP A 294 1.89 3.66 -18.32
CA ASP A 294 3.15 3.61 -17.54
C ASP A 294 4.28 2.73 -18.12
N ILE A 295 4.66 2.95 -19.39
CA ILE A 295 5.73 2.17 -20.05
C ILE A 295 7.14 2.58 -19.61
N TRP A 296 7.99 1.59 -19.30
CA TRP A 296 9.40 1.81 -18.90
C TRP A 296 10.47 1.25 -19.87
N ASN A 297 10.12 0.36 -20.80
CA ASN A 297 11.12 -0.38 -21.59
C ASN A 297 11.73 0.42 -22.76
N GLU A 298 13.07 0.48 -22.79
CA GLU A 298 13.87 1.18 -23.81
C GLU A 298 14.34 0.28 -24.97
N LYS A 299 14.05 -1.04 -24.96
CA LYS A 299 14.59 -1.95 -26.00
C LYS A 299 13.85 -1.79 -27.32
N TYR A 300 14.48 -1.13 -28.29
CA TYR A 300 13.99 -0.88 -29.66
C TYR A 300 13.43 -2.15 -30.35
N GLU A 301 14.09 -3.30 -30.21
CA GLU A 301 13.66 -4.58 -30.78
C GLU A 301 12.31 -5.06 -30.24
N LYS A 302 12.03 -4.83 -28.95
CA LYS A 302 10.72 -5.15 -28.36
C LYS A 302 9.63 -4.20 -28.87
N TRP A 303 9.98 -2.94 -29.12
CA TRP A 303 9.08 -1.95 -29.71
C TRP A 303 8.73 -2.26 -31.16
N THR A 304 9.71 -2.59 -32.02
CA THR A 304 9.42 -3.00 -33.40
C THR A 304 8.70 -4.35 -33.46
N ALA A 305 8.97 -5.28 -32.53
CA ALA A 305 8.19 -6.51 -32.41
C ALA A 305 6.72 -6.25 -32.01
N LEU A 306 6.45 -5.30 -31.10
CA LEU A 306 5.10 -4.94 -30.68
C LEU A 306 4.31 -4.19 -31.77
N LEU A 307 4.95 -3.29 -32.52
CA LEU A 307 4.24 -2.38 -33.43
C LEU A 307 3.77 -3.02 -34.75
N LYS A 308 4.38 -4.13 -35.19
CA LYS A 308 4.03 -4.88 -36.44
C LYS A 308 2.52 -5.00 -36.76
N PRO A 309 1.65 -5.54 -35.88
CA PRO A 309 0.22 -5.70 -36.19
C PRO A 309 -0.54 -4.37 -36.32
N PHE A 310 -0.03 -3.28 -35.75
CA PHE A 310 -0.64 -1.95 -35.76
C PHE A 310 -0.40 -1.20 -37.09
N GLU A 311 0.59 -1.61 -37.88
CA GLU A 311 0.89 -1.00 -39.20
C GLU A 311 -0.21 -1.26 -40.25
N ALA A 312 -1.11 -2.22 -40.01
CA ALA A 312 -2.24 -2.54 -40.90
C ALA A 312 -3.49 -1.65 -40.72
N GLY A 313 -3.47 -0.72 -39.76
CA GLY A 313 -4.59 0.20 -39.50
C GLY A 313 -4.89 1.16 -40.65
N ALA A 314 -6.10 1.72 -40.65
CA ALA A 314 -6.43 2.84 -41.53
C ALA A 314 -5.62 4.10 -41.16
N LYS A 315 -5.44 5.01 -42.14
CA LYS A 315 -4.82 6.32 -41.93
C LYS A 315 -5.46 7.04 -40.74
N GLY A 316 -4.64 7.63 -39.89
CA GLY A 316 -5.10 8.36 -38.71
C GLY A 316 -5.38 7.49 -37.50
N SER A 317 -4.98 6.21 -37.52
CA SER A 317 -4.94 5.37 -36.31
C SER A 317 -3.89 5.87 -35.32
N LYS A 318 -4.19 5.76 -34.02
CA LYS A 318 -3.43 6.40 -32.94
C LYS A 318 -2.99 5.38 -31.87
N ILE A 319 -1.81 5.59 -31.30
CA ILE A 319 -1.40 4.98 -30.03
C ILE A 319 -1.03 6.08 -29.05
N ILE A 320 -1.70 6.14 -27.89
CA ILE A 320 -1.26 6.96 -26.75
C ILE A 320 -0.31 6.11 -25.92
N ILE A 321 0.78 6.71 -25.46
CA ILE A 321 1.68 6.12 -24.46
C ILE A 321 1.67 7.03 -23.25
N THR A 322 1.68 6.50 -22.03
CA THR A 322 2.14 7.27 -20.87
C THR A 322 3.45 6.69 -20.33
N THR A 323 4.36 7.56 -19.87
CA THR A 323 5.65 7.13 -19.31
C THR A 323 6.26 8.19 -18.40
N ARG A 324 7.09 7.74 -17.46
CA ARG A 324 7.95 8.62 -16.64
C ARG A 324 9.28 8.93 -17.33
N ASN A 325 9.65 8.15 -18.36
CA ASN A 325 10.96 8.15 -18.98
C ASN A 325 10.93 8.80 -20.39
N LEU A 326 11.70 9.86 -20.59
CA LEU A 326 11.78 10.59 -21.85
C LEU A 326 12.45 9.75 -22.98
N HIS A 327 13.33 8.81 -22.66
CA HIS A 327 13.97 7.94 -23.65
C HIS A 327 12.96 6.98 -24.30
N VAL A 328 11.94 6.53 -23.57
CA VAL A 328 10.85 5.69 -24.11
C VAL A 328 10.11 6.43 -25.23
N ALA A 329 9.86 7.74 -25.08
CA ALA A 329 9.27 8.54 -26.15
C ALA A 329 10.19 8.63 -27.38
N SER A 330 11.50 8.85 -27.19
CA SER A 330 12.45 9.02 -28.30
C SER A 330 12.52 7.82 -29.26
N ILE A 331 12.34 6.61 -28.73
CA ILE A 331 12.32 5.35 -29.49
C ILE A 331 11.18 5.31 -30.51
N THR A 332 10.03 5.89 -30.16
CA THR A 332 8.83 5.93 -31.02
C THR A 332 8.94 6.95 -32.16
N ARG A 333 9.98 7.79 -32.15
CA ARG A 333 10.19 8.94 -33.06
C ARG A 333 9.07 10.00 -33.05
N ALA A 334 8.08 9.87 -32.17
CA ALA A 334 7.06 10.89 -31.95
C ALA A 334 7.57 12.01 -31.04
N SER A 335 7.02 13.22 -31.21
CA SER A 335 7.29 14.33 -30.28
C SER A 335 6.54 14.07 -28.96
N PRO A 336 7.22 14.08 -27.80
CA PRO A 336 6.56 13.87 -26.52
C PRO A 336 5.71 15.09 -26.14
N TYR A 337 4.57 14.84 -25.50
CA TYR A 337 3.75 15.83 -24.81
C TYR A 337 4.17 15.89 -23.33
N PRO A 338 4.92 16.92 -22.88
CA PRO A 338 5.44 17.00 -21.52
C PRO A 338 4.36 17.50 -20.54
N LEU A 339 3.78 16.58 -19.77
CA LEU A 339 2.80 16.90 -18.74
C LEU A 339 3.50 17.44 -17.49
N ARG A 340 3.37 18.74 -17.27
CA ARG A 340 3.92 19.48 -16.12
C ARG A 340 3.02 19.37 -14.89
N GLU A 341 3.48 19.87 -13.76
CA GLU A 341 2.72 20.08 -12.53
C GLU A 341 1.47 20.96 -12.78
N LEU A 342 0.45 20.84 -11.93
CA LEU A 342 -0.72 21.73 -11.93
C LEU A 342 -0.32 23.18 -11.58
N SER A 343 -1.17 24.14 -11.96
CA SER A 343 -1.04 25.49 -11.43
C SER A 343 -1.24 25.51 -9.90
N PHE A 344 -0.78 26.58 -9.25
CA PHE A 344 -0.93 26.73 -7.81
C PHE A 344 -2.40 26.75 -7.38
N ASP A 345 -3.26 27.46 -8.09
CA ASP A 345 -4.68 27.59 -7.70
C ASP A 345 -5.50 26.33 -8.06
N ASP A 346 -5.11 25.56 -9.06
CA ASP A 346 -5.69 24.23 -9.34
C ASP A 346 -5.27 23.21 -8.26
N CYS A 347 -4.01 23.22 -7.85
CA CYS A 347 -3.50 22.41 -6.74
C CYS A 347 -4.19 22.77 -5.40
N VAL A 348 -4.46 24.05 -5.17
CA VAL A 348 -5.28 24.56 -4.06
C VAL A 348 -6.72 24.05 -4.14
N SER A 349 -7.34 24.06 -5.33
CA SER A 349 -8.72 23.62 -5.55
C SER A 349 -8.87 22.11 -5.33
N LEU A 350 -7.93 21.31 -5.84
CA LEU A 350 -7.87 19.87 -5.61
C LEU A 350 -7.64 19.53 -4.13
N LEU A 351 -6.77 20.27 -3.43
CA LEU A 351 -6.57 20.11 -1.98
C LEU A 351 -7.84 20.45 -1.20
N ALA A 352 -8.53 21.55 -1.54
CA ALA A 352 -9.79 21.94 -0.90
C ALA A 352 -10.90 20.90 -1.12
N PHE A 353 -10.93 20.27 -2.30
CA PHE A 353 -11.88 19.21 -2.62
C PHE A 353 -11.66 17.97 -1.74
N HIS A 354 -10.43 17.46 -1.67
CA HIS A 354 -10.15 16.27 -0.87
C HIS A 354 -10.18 16.53 0.65
N ALA A 355 -9.86 17.75 1.11
CA ALA A 355 -9.91 18.11 2.53
C ALA A 355 -11.31 18.48 3.04
N LEU A 356 -12.12 19.19 2.26
CA LEU A 356 -13.35 19.83 2.73
C LEU A 356 -14.59 19.54 1.86
N GLY A 357 -14.44 18.81 0.75
CA GLY A 357 -15.51 18.64 -0.25
C GLY A 357 -15.84 19.94 -1.00
N ALA A 358 -14.99 20.96 -0.91
CA ALA A 358 -15.23 22.30 -1.44
C ALA A 358 -14.36 22.57 -2.68
N THR A 359 -14.87 23.33 -3.65
CA THR A 359 -14.11 23.70 -4.86
C THR A 359 -12.92 24.62 -4.58
N ASN A 360 -12.93 25.34 -3.46
CA ASN A 360 -11.85 26.22 -3.00
C ASN A 360 -12.01 26.52 -1.49
N PHE A 361 -11.10 27.32 -0.92
CA PHE A 361 -11.15 27.74 0.47
C PHE A 361 -11.90 29.08 0.73
N GLU A 362 -12.60 29.66 -0.24
CA GLU A 362 -13.26 30.96 -0.06
C GLU A 362 -14.43 30.89 0.93
N SER A 363 -15.17 29.77 0.93
CA SER A 363 -16.19 29.44 1.94
C SER A 363 -15.59 29.01 3.29
N HIS A 364 -14.27 28.86 3.39
CA HIS A 364 -13.55 28.30 4.54
C HIS A 364 -12.40 29.20 5.01
N PRO A 365 -12.67 30.47 5.40
CA PRO A 365 -11.64 31.49 5.64
C PRO A 365 -10.62 31.10 6.71
N ALA A 366 -11.00 30.36 7.74
CA ALA A 366 -10.09 29.84 8.77
C ALA A 366 -9.01 28.90 8.20
N PHE A 367 -9.36 28.11 7.18
CA PHE A 367 -8.43 27.18 6.51
C PHE A 367 -7.73 27.80 5.30
N LYS A 368 -8.25 28.90 4.74
CA LYS A 368 -7.75 29.51 3.49
C LYS A 368 -6.26 29.83 3.47
N ILE A 369 -5.72 30.40 4.54
CA ILE A 369 -4.29 30.75 4.62
C ILE A 369 -3.43 29.48 4.72
N ILE A 370 -3.77 28.59 5.65
CA ILE A 370 -3.01 27.36 5.90
C ILE A 370 -3.11 26.36 4.74
N GLY A 371 -4.30 26.15 4.17
CA GLY A 371 -4.51 25.34 2.97
C GLY A 371 -3.69 25.82 1.78
N LYS A 372 -3.58 27.14 1.54
CA LYS A 372 -2.69 27.69 0.51
C LYS A 372 -1.20 27.47 0.82
N LYS A 373 -0.76 27.50 2.09
CA LYS A 373 0.63 27.09 2.47
C LYS A 373 0.87 25.60 2.18
N ILE A 374 -0.10 24.73 2.48
CA ILE A 374 0.01 23.27 2.29
C ILE A 374 0.00 22.90 0.80
N ALA A 375 -0.88 23.49 -0.02
CA ALA A 375 -0.84 23.31 -1.48
C ALA A 375 0.54 23.70 -2.07
N LYS A 376 1.20 24.72 -1.51
CA LYS A 376 2.57 25.09 -1.90
C LYS A 376 3.60 24.01 -1.54
N ARG A 377 3.45 23.30 -0.41
CA ARG A 377 4.28 22.12 -0.08
C ARG A 377 4.04 20.96 -1.05
N CYS A 378 2.82 20.81 -1.61
CA CYS A 378 2.48 19.78 -2.61
C CYS A 378 3.09 20.02 -4.01
N LYS A 379 3.71 21.18 -4.26
CA LYS A 379 4.45 21.52 -5.51
C LYS A 379 3.65 21.29 -6.81
N GLY A 380 2.32 21.39 -6.79
CA GLY A 380 1.49 21.18 -7.97
C GLY A 380 1.29 19.71 -8.39
N LEU A 381 1.75 18.73 -7.61
CA LEU A 381 1.51 17.30 -7.90
C LEU A 381 0.09 16.90 -7.46
N PRO A 382 -0.78 16.41 -8.36
CA PRO A 382 -2.15 15.99 -8.03
C PRO A 382 -2.22 14.98 -6.88
N LEU A 383 -1.41 13.92 -6.92
CA LEU A 383 -1.41 12.89 -5.88
C LEU A 383 -1.02 13.44 -4.50
N ALA A 384 -0.09 14.40 -4.45
CA ALA A 384 0.32 15.04 -3.21
C ALA A 384 -0.83 15.84 -2.57
N ALA A 385 -1.54 16.63 -3.37
CA ALA A 385 -2.71 17.37 -2.92
C ALA A 385 -3.86 16.46 -2.48
N LYS A 386 -4.14 15.39 -3.24
CA LYS A 386 -5.15 14.38 -2.94
C LYS A 386 -4.90 13.67 -1.61
N MET A 387 -3.68 13.20 -1.37
CA MET A 387 -3.34 12.49 -0.14
C MET A 387 -3.34 13.39 1.11
N VAL A 388 -2.78 14.61 1.04
CA VAL A 388 -2.88 15.54 2.19
C VAL A 388 -4.31 16.00 2.43
N GLY A 389 -5.12 16.15 1.37
CA GLY A 389 -6.56 16.35 1.53
C GLY A 389 -7.19 15.23 2.36
N GLY A 390 -6.89 13.97 2.06
CA GLY A 390 -7.32 12.81 2.85
C GLY A 390 -6.87 12.82 4.31
N VAL A 391 -5.69 13.37 4.63
CA VAL A 391 -5.21 13.59 6.02
C VAL A 391 -5.99 14.70 6.72
N LEU A 392 -6.19 15.83 6.03
CA LEU A 392 -6.86 17.02 6.57
C LEU A 392 -8.37 16.84 6.71
N ARG A 393 -8.97 15.90 5.96
CA ARG A 393 -10.42 15.60 5.96
C ARG A 393 -11.00 15.24 7.32
N THR A 394 -10.19 14.75 8.25
CA THR A 394 -10.61 14.47 9.64
C THR A 394 -10.14 15.50 10.67
N LYS A 395 -9.54 16.62 10.23
CA LYS A 395 -8.94 17.64 11.08
C LYS A 395 -9.77 18.93 11.07
N SER A 396 -10.47 19.17 12.17
CA SER A 396 -11.45 20.26 12.31
C SER A 396 -10.87 21.54 12.90
N ASN A 397 -9.67 21.50 13.47
CA ASN A 397 -8.98 22.69 13.98
C ASN A 397 -7.85 23.12 12.99
N PRO A 398 -7.78 24.40 12.57
CA PRO A 398 -6.64 24.96 11.84
C PRO A 398 -5.27 24.70 12.47
N ASP A 399 -5.15 24.55 13.80
CA ASP A 399 -3.87 24.19 14.43
C ASP A 399 -3.35 22.83 13.95
N GLU A 400 -4.23 21.83 13.83
CA GLU A 400 -3.88 20.49 13.32
C GLU A 400 -3.39 20.53 11.86
N TRP A 401 -3.80 21.55 11.10
CA TRP A 401 -3.32 21.81 9.74
C TRP A 401 -1.95 22.50 9.75
N GLU A 402 -1.72 23.46 10.66
CA GLU A 402 -0.41 24.11 10.83
C GLU A 402 0.63 23.12 11.37
N ASP A 403 0.27 22.15 12.22
CA ASP A 403 1.11 21.01 12.59
C ASP A 403 1.43 20.11 11.38
N THR A 404 0.43 19.86 10.52
CA THR A 404 0.64 19.10 9.27
C THR A 404 1.62 19.83 8.34
N LEU A 405 1.59 21.17 8.30
CA LEU A 405 2.54 21.98 7.51
C LEU A 405 3.97 21.99 8.08
N LYS A 406 4.09 22.01 9.42
CA LYS A 406 5.36 22.06 10.17
C LYS A 406 6.06 20.71 10.28
N ASN A 407 5.40 19.61 9.92
CA ASN A 407 5.96 18.27 10.03
C ASN A 407 7.26 18.14 9.21
N LYS A 408 8.36 17.70 9.87
CA LYS A 408 9.70 17.53 9.29
C LYS A 408 9.73 16.66 8.03
N ILE A 409 8.75 15.76 7.88
CA ILE A 409 8.65 14.84 6.72
C ILE A 409 8.63 15.60 5.39
N TRP A 410 8.12 16.84 5.34
CA TRP A 410 8.15 17.69 4.15
C TRP A 410 9.55 18.05 3.65
N ASP A 411 10.55 18.03 4.54
CA ASP A 411 11.90 18.53 4.31
C ASP A 411 12.93 17.39 4.20
N ILE A 412 12.46 16.12 4.11
CA ILE A 412 13.31 14.96 3.84
C ILE A 412 13.90 15.07 2.43
N PRO A 413 15.24 14.95 2.27
CA PRO A 413 15.87 14.87 0.95
C PRO A 413 15.40 13.62 0.21
N MET A 414 14.85 13.81 -1.00
CA MET A 414 14.66 12.70 -1.93
C MET A 414 16.03 12.19 -2.35
N ALA A 415 16.26 10.88 -2.27
CA ALA A 415 17.34 10.26 -3.03
C ALA A 415 17.02 10.36 -4.53
N GLU A 416 18.03 10.33 -5.39
CA GLU A 416 17.85 10.48 -6.85
C GLU A 416 16.97 9.39 -7.48
N ASN A 417 16.73 8.28 -6.74
CA ASN A 417 15.84 7.18 -7.10
C ASN A 417 14.68 6.97 -6.08
N ASP A 418 14.29 7.98 -5.30
CA ASP A 418 13.14 7.88 -4.38
C ASP A 418 11.81 8.21 -5.10
N GLU A 419 11.02 7.18 -5.41
CA GLU A 419 9.68 7.35 -6.00
C GLU A 419 8.59 7.74 -4.97
N VAL A 420 8.82 7.50 -3.67
CA VAL A 420 7.81 7.69 -2.62
C VAL A 420 7.89 9.10 -2.05
N LEU A 421 7.23 10.03 -2.75
CA LEU A 421 7.06 11.43 -2.36
C LEU A 421 6.80 11.56 -0.84
N PRO A 422 7.46 12.48 -0.10
CA PRO A 422 7.42 12.47 1.38
C PRO A 422 6.01 12.71 1.94
N VAL A 423 5.19 13.42 1.16
CA VAL A 423 3.77 13.65 1.36
C VAL A 423 2.94 12.36 1.56
N LEU A 424 3.36 11.24 0.97
CA LEU A 424 2.71 9.93 1.13
C LEU A 424 3.08 9.32 2.49
N LYS A 425 4.37 9.40 2.88
CA LYS A 425 4.86 9.00 4.22
C LYS A 425 4.17 9.80 5.32
N LEU A 426 4.07 11.11 5.15
CA LEU A 426 3.31 12.03 6.03
C LEU A 426 1.86 11.58 6.20
N SER A 427 1.23 11.13 5.12
CA SER A 427 -0.14 10.64 5.15
C SER A 427 -0.29 9.36 5.96
N TYR A 428 0.69 8.45 5.89
CA TYR A 428 0.70 7.24 6.71
C TYR A 428 1.02 7.51 8.18
N VAL A 429 1.93 8.44 8.49
CA VAL A 429 2.24 8.81 9.89
C VAL A 429 1.00 9.32 10.63
N HIS A 430 0.16 10.12 9.95
CA HIS A 430 -1.09 10.64 10.50
C HIS A 430 -2.31 9.69 10.37
N LEU A 431 -2.12 8.46 9.87
CA LEU A 431 -3.16 7.44 9.85
C LEU A 431 -3.39 6.88 11.28
N PRO A 432 -4.62 6.60 11.73
CA PRO A 432 -4.86 6.00 13.05
C PRO A 432 -4.17 4.65 13.23
N SER A 433 -3.72 4.32 14.45
CA SER A 433 -2.96 3.11 14.76
C SER A 433 -3.65 1.81 14.34
N TYR A 434 -4.97 1.71 14.50
CA TYR A 434 -5.77 0.56 14.05
C TYR A 434 -5.78 0.40 12.52
N LEU A 435 -5.69 1.50 11.76
CA LEU A 435 -5.55 1.47 10.30
C LEU A 435 -4.10 1.24 9.83
N LYS A 436 -3.09 1.54 10.65
CA LYS A 436 -1.68 1.41 10.25
C LYS A 436 -1.28 -0.01 9.87
N ARG A 437 -1.82 -1.05 10.53
CA ARG A 437 -1.66 -2.45 10.10
C ARG A 437 -2.54 -2.81 8.92
N CYS A 438 -3.81 -2.41 8.93
CA CYS A 438 -4.76 -2.67 7.85
C CYS A 438 -4.22 -2.18 6.49
N PHE A 439 -3.68 -0.95 6.44
CA PHE A 439 -3.02 -0.41 5.25
C PHE A 439 -1.68 -1.09 4.94
N ALA A 440 -0.82 -1.34 5.93
CA ALA A 440 0.46 -2.00 5.69
C ALA A 440 0.28 -3.41 5.09
N TYR A 441 -0.71 -4.17 5.58
CA TYR A 441 -1.08 -5.47 5.03
C TYR A 441 -1.53 -5.41 3.56
N CYS A 442 -2.07 -4.29 3.09
CA CYS A 442 -2.43 -4.12 1.67
C CYS A 442 -1.22 -4.25 0.72
N ALA A 443 0.02 -4.21 1.23
CA ALA A 443 1.23 -4.54 0.47
C ALA A 443 1.28 -6.00 -0.02
N VAL A 444 0.49 -6.93 0.56
CA VAL A 444 0.38 -8.30 0.05
C VAL A 444 -0.28 -8.32 -1.34
N PHE A 445 -1.08 -7.31 -1.67
CA PHE A 445 -1.65 -7.14 -2.99
C PHE A 445 -0.60 -6.50 -3.94
N PRO A 446 -0.55 -6.95 -5.20
CA PRO A 446 0.24 -6.27 -6.23
C PRO A 446 -0.30 -4.85 -6.49
N LYS A 447 0.51 -4.02 -7.16
CA LYS A 447 0.05 -2.68 -7.59
C LYS A 447 -1.14 -2.84 -8.54
N ASP A 448 -2.12 -1.95 -8.45
CA ASP A 448 -3.36 -1.92 -9.25
C ASP A 448 -4.30 -3.15 -9.15
N TYR A 449 -4.13 -4.02 -8.15
CA TYR A 449 -5.12 -5.08 -7.86
C TYR A 449 -6.51 -4.50 -7.55
N GLU A 450 -7.57 -5.04 -8.18
CA GLU A 450 -8.96 -4.74 -7.85
C GLU A 450 -9.42 -5.56 -6.64
N ILE A 451 -9.29 -4.97 -5.44
CA ILE A 451 -9.68 -5.51 -4.15
C ILE A 451 -11.21 -5.45 -3.98
N GLU A 452 -11.85 -6.57 -3.65
CA GLU A 452 -13.22 -6.57 -3.14
C GLU A 452 -13.25 -6.19 -1.65
N ARG A 453 -14.20 -5.33 -1.24
CA ARG A 453 -14.24 -4.80 0.13
C ARG A 453 -14.20 -5.89 1.20
N ASP A 454 -15.04 -6.90 1.04
CA ASP A 454 -15.18 -7.96 2.03
C ASP A 454 -14.01 -8.94 1.98
N GLU A 455 -13.36 -9.15 0.84
CA GLU A 455 -12.14 -9.98 0.75
C GLU A 455 -11.04 -9.43 1.67
N LEU A 456 -10.71 -8.14 1.52
CA LEU A 456 -9.70 -7.48 2.35
C LEU A 456 -10.09 -7.48 3.84
N VAL A 457 -11.38 -7.30 4.15
CA VAL A 457 -11.88 -7.35 5.53
C VAL A 457 -11.77 -8.77 6.11
N HIS A 458 -12.06 -9.83 5.37
CA HIS A 458 -11.87 -11.20 5.83
C HIS A 458 -10.38 -11.52 6.05
N LEU A 459 -9.48 -11.01 5.22
CA LEU A 459 -8.03 -11.16 5.43
C LEU A 459 -7.54 -10.38 6.67
N TRP A 460 -8.08 -9.19 6.94
CA TRP A 460 -7.77 -8.45 8.18
C TRP A 460 -8.32 -9.13 9.44
N ILE A 461 -9.46 -9.83 9.35
CA ILE A 461 -9.98 -10.69 10.42
C ILE A 461 -9.04 -11.89 10.62
N ALA A 462 -8.67 -12.59 9.54
CA ALA A 462 -7.78 -13.75 9.60
C ALA A 462 -6.36 -13.41 10.09
N GLY A 463 -5.88 -12.20 9.83
CA GLY A 463 -4.62 -11.65 10.36
C GLY A 463 -4.72 -11.01 11.76
N GLY A 464 -5.88 -11.04 12.42
CA GLY A 464 -6.07 -10.50 13.77
C GLY A 464 -5.94 -8.97 13.90
N PHE A 465 -5.91 -8.21 12.81
CA PHE A 465 -5.68 -6.76 12.85
C PHE A 465 -6.86 -5.95 13.41
N LEU A 466 -7.99 -6.61 13.64
CA LEU A 466 -9.22 -6.02 14.19
C LEU A 466 -9.48 -6.45 15.66
N ASP A 467 -8.67 -7.36 16.20
CA ASP A 467 -8.85 -7.90 17.55
C ASP A 467 -8.34 -6.92 18.60
N GLY A 468 -9.27 -6.39 19.39
CA GLY A 468 -8.99 -5.41 20.45
C GLY A 468 -10.20 -4.54 20.84
N GLN A 469 -11.22 -4.43 19.98
CA GLN A 469 -12.43 -3.63 20.28
C GLN A 469 -13.65 -4.49 20.62
N LYS A 470 -13.96 -4.58 21.93
CA LYS A 470 -15.26 -4.94 22.55
C LYS A 470 -16.09 -6.01 21.83
N ALA A 471 -16.20 -7.20 22.46
CA ALA A 471 -16.94 -8.38 22.00
C ALA A 471 -18.48 -8.26 21.77
N ASN A 472 -19.00 -7.05 21.57
CA ASN A 472 -20.39 -6.74 21.21
C ASN A 472 -20.56 -6.07 19.83
N GLU A 473 -19.48 -5.63 19.14
CA GLU A 473 -19.58 -5.27 17.72
C GLU A 473 -19.25 -6.48 16.82
N ASN A 474 -20.00 -6.62 15.73
CA ASN A 474 -19.70 -7.60 14.69
C ASN A 474 -18.38 -7.20 13.99
N ILE A 475 -17.37 -8.09 14.04
CA ILE A 475 -16.02 -7.81 13.54
C ILE A 475 -15.98 -7.49 12.03
N LEU A 476 -16.88 -8.07 11.22
CA LEU A 476 -17.04 -7.70 9.80
C LEU A 476 -17.51 -6.25 9.64
N LYS A 477 -18.37 -5.78 10.54
CA LYS A 477 -18.84 -4.38 10.56
C LYS A 477 -17.71 -3.44 10.98
N LEU A 478 -16.85 -3.85 11.91
CA LEU A 478 -15.66 -3.08 12.32
C LEU A 478 -14.66 -2.97 11.15
N GLY A 479 -14.32 -4.08 10.50
CA GLY A 479 -13.43 -4.10 9.35
C GLY A 479 -13.96 -3.27 8.17
N ARG A 480 -15.27 -3.34 7.87
CA ARG A 480 -15.89 -2.46 6.86
C ARG A 480 -15.75 -0.97 7.20
N LYS A 481 -15.92 -0.55 8.47
CA LYS A 481 -15.62 0.84 8.89
C LYS A 481 -14.17 1.21 8.61
N HIS A 482 -13.23 0.32 8.90
CA HIS A 482 -11.80 0.57 8.68
C HIS A 482 -11.46 0.69 7.19
N PHE A 483 -12.09 -0.13 6.35
CA PHE A 483 -12.00 -0.02 4.88
C PHE A 483 -12.55 1.31 4.39
N ASP A 484 -13.77 1.66 4.80
CA ASP A 484 -14.44 2.90 4.40
C ASP A 484 -13.66 4.15 4.86
N GLU A 485 -12.99 4.08 6.02
CA GLU A 485 -12.09 5.15 6.47
C GLU A 485 -10.84 5.26 5.56
N LEU A 486 -10.19 4.15 5.18
CA LEU A 486 -9.06 4.16 4.23
C LEU A 486 -9.45 4.72 2.85
N VAL A 487 -10.64 4.38 2.36
CA VAL A 487 -11.22 4.99 1.15
C VAL A 487 -11.46 6.49 1.36
N SER A 488 -12.03 6.90 2.50
CA SER A 488 -12.30 8.32 2.80
C SER A 488 -11.02 9.17 2.83
N ARG A 489 -9.89 8.56 3.23
CA ARG A 489 -8.55 9.15 3.28
C ARG A 489 -7.76 9.01 1.95
N SER A 490 -8.40 8.51 0.89
CA SER A 490 -7.80 8.27 -0.44
C SER A 490 -6.66 7.24 -0.50
N PHE A 491 -6.47 6.43 0.54
CA PHE A 491 -5.51 5.32 0.54
C PHE A 491 -5.95 4.15 -0.35
N LEU A 492 -7.26 3.95 -0.43
CA LEU A 492 -7.94 3.08 -1.39
C LEU A 492 -8.84 3.95 -2.28
N GLN A 493 -9.01 3.57 -3.53
CA GLN A 493 -9.81 4.31 -4.51
C GLN A 493 -10.85 3.38 -5.11
N GLN A 494 -12.11 3.83 -5.24
CA GLN A 494 -13.20 3.01 -5.75
C GLN A 494 -13.12 2.86 -7.27
N SER A 495 -13.35 1.66 -7.79
CA SER A 495 -13.43 1.40 -9.23
C SER A 495 -14.71 2.05 -9.79
N SER A 496 -14.60 2.77 -10.90
CA SER A 496 -15.72 3.46 -11.55
C SER A 496 -16.46 2.62 -12.60
N ILE A 497 -16.04 1.36 -12.82
CA ILE A 497 -16.85 0.31 -13.48
C ILE A 497 -17.69 -0.41 -12.43
N ASP A 498 -17.07 -0.84 -11.33
CA ASP A 498 -17.70 -1.67 -10.32
C ASP A 498 -17.56 -1.04 -8.94
N ALA A 499 -18.66 -0.47 -8.45
CA ALA A 499 -18.72 0.19 -7.15
C ALA A 499 -18.51 -0.77 -5.95
N SER A 500 -18.44 -2.09 -6.16
CA SER A 500 -18.06 -3.05 -5.12
C SER A 500 -16.53 -3.19 -4.95
N LYS A 501 -15.76 -2.74 -5.94
CA LYS A 501 -14.30 -2.92 -6.06
C LYS A 501 -13.50 -1.65 -5.83
N PHE A 502 -12.25 -1.84 -5.42
CA PHE A 502 -11.32 -0.76 -5.04
C PHE A 502 -9.89 -1.10 -5.44
N SER A 503 -9.02 -0.11 -5.63
CA SER A 503 -7.59 -0.32 -5.89
C SER A 503 -6.71 0.59 -5.04
N MET A 504 -5.42 0.27 -4.97
CA MET A 504 -4.40 1.08 -4.31
C MET A 504 -3.41 1.63 -5.34
N HIS A 505 -3.35 2.96 -5.49
CA HIS A 505 -2.45 3.62 -6.42
C HIS A 505 -0.99 3.21 -6.16
N ASP A 506 -0.29 2.84 -7.23
CA ASP A 506 1.16 2.62 -7.36
C ASP A 506 2.04 3.09 -6.17
N LEU A 507 2.20 4.41 -5.97
CA LEU A 507 3.11 5.00 -4.97
C LEU A 507 2.63 4.83 -3.51
N LEU A 508 1.36 4.48 -3.28
CA LEU A 508 0.84 4.05 -1.98
C LEU A 508 1.11 2.56 -1.75
N ASN A 509 1.06 1.73 -2.79
CA ASN A 509 1.46 0.33 -2.69
C ASN A 509 2.98 0.19 -2.50
N ASP A 510 3.77 1.04 -3.16
CA ASP A 510 5.20 1.22 -2.84
C ASP A 510 5.41 1.63 -1.39
N LEU A 511 4.66 2.63 -0.90
CA LEU A 511 4.70 3.03 0.51
C LEU A 511 4.38 1.85 1.44
N ALA A 512 3.30 1.10 1.20
CA ALA A 512 2.92 -0.05 2.00
C ALA A 512 3.99 -1.17 1.99
N LYS A 513 4.56 -1.48 0.82
CA LYS A 513 5.67 -2.46 0.67
C LYS A 513 6.94 -2.00 1.37
N SER A 514 7.21 -0.71 1.31
CA SER A 514 8.28 -0.06 2.04
C SER A 514 8.03 -0.02 3.56
N ILE A 515 6.78 -0.18 4.03
CA ILE A 515 6.41 -0.28 5.45
C ILE A 515 6.50 -1.72 5.97
N LEU A 516 6.09 -2.73 5.20
CA LEU A 516 6.17 -4.15 5.63
C LEU A 516 7.58 -4.77 5.49
N GLY A 517 8.57 -4.06 4.92
CA GLY A 517 9.93 -4.58 4.73
C GLY A 517 10.08 -5.58 3.57
N GLY A 518 9.01 -5.83 2.81
CA GLY A 518 9.04 -6.51 1.51
C GLY A 518 9.28 -8.03 1.50
N THR A 519 9.42 -8.71 2.65
CA THR A 519 9.71 -10.16 2.72
C THR A 519 8.62 -11.04 3.33
N CYS A 520 7.68 -10.49 4.10
CA CYS A 520 6.58 -11.29 4.66
C CYS A 520 5.51 -11.59 3.60
N PHE A 521 4.93 -12.80 3.66
CA PHE A 521 3.87 -13.32 2.77
C PHE A 521 4.30 -13.63 1.31
N SER A 522 5.09 -14.69 1.14
CA SER A 522 5.21 -15.42 -0.14
C SER A 522 5.52 -16.91 0.14
N SER A 523 4.47 -17.73 0.23
CA SER A 523 4.58 -19.16 0.55
C SER A 523 4.53 -20.05 -0.69
N GLY A 524 5.18 -21.22 -0.64
CA GLY A 524 4.69 -22.39 -1.39
C GLY A 524 5.24 -22.67 -2.79
N GLY A 525 6.43 -22.19 -3.16
CA GLY A 525 7.10 -22.61 -4.40
C GLY A 525 7.90 -23.91 -4.24
N VAL A 526 7.26 -25.09 -4.30
CA VAL A 526 7.97 -26.39 -4.15
C VAL A 526 8.94 -26.62 -5.31
N SER A 527 10.24 -26.61 -5.02
CA SER A 527 11.28 -26.91 -5.99
C SER A 527 11.36 -28.41 -6.29
N GLY A 528 10.66 -28.85 -7.33
CA GLY A 528 10.79 -30.22 -7.88
C GLY A 528 12.20 -30.45 -8.43
N GLY A 529 13.05 -31.10 -7.63
CA GLY A 529 14.43 -31.38 -7.99
C GLY A 529 14.60 -32.72 -8.70
N LYS A 530 14.74 -32.67 -10.04
CA LYS A 530 15.19 -33.74 -10.97
C LYS A 530 14.48 -35.09 -10.86
#